data_AF-A0A0L7QJC7-F1
#
_entry.id   AF-A0A0L7QJC7-F1
#
_cell.length_a   1.000
_cell.length_b   1.000
_cell.length_c   1.000
_cell.angle_alpha   90.00
_cell.angle_beta   90.00
_cell.angle_gamma   90.00
#
_symmetry.space_group_name_H-M   'P 1'
#
loop_
_entity.id
_entity.type
_entity.pdbx_description
1 polymer ?
#
loop_
_entity_poly.entity_id
_entity_poly.type
_entity_poly.pdbx_seq_one_letter_code
_entity_poly.pdbx_strand_id
1 'polypeptide(L)'
;MFFIFAQCDGNATAAAARYRELHPSEHAPGATAFRGFAACLHSSGSFLPDRTDTGRSCRIPTARLEEVLAEFDRDGTQSVREVGKWLGVRRTTVHRQLLEESMHPYRYVRVHTLQPRDYTQRMVYSRWLLREIARNPSFCRFVSRTDEHYAANVRVFLDQAFHDRWIGRGGAVLWPPRSPDMNPLNFFLWGHLKTAVYREQPVQSREEVVARIHGAVATISRDMLRRVQANIRRRAEACLAVRGGYIEPILATLG
;
A
#
# COMPACT_ATOMS: atom_id res chain seq x y z
N MET A 1 12.89 34.75 -29.25
CA MET A 1 14.01 34.18 -30.05
C MET A 1 13.54 33.57 -31.38
N PHE A 2 12.62 32.59 -31.39
CA PHE A 2 12.11 31.96 -32.63
C PHE A 2 11.54 32.94 -33.67
N PHE A 3 10.71 33.87 -33.22
CA PHE A 3 10.06 34.84 -34.11
C PHE A 3 11.08 35.71 -34.86
N ILE A 4 12.13 36.17 -34.18
CA ILE A 4 13.22 36.95 -34.79
C ILE A 4 14.04 36.10 -35.76
N PHE A 5 14.22 34.81 -35.46
CA PHE A 5 14.90 33.87 -36.36
C PHE A 5 14.11 33.65 -37.67
N ALA A 6 12.78 33.53 -37.56
CA ALA A 6 11.89 33.40 -38.71
C ALA A 6 11.85 34.69 -39.56
N GLN A 7 11.84 35.86 -38.92
CA GLN A 7 11.92 37.16 -39.62
C GLN A 7 13.25 37.39 -40.35
N CYS A 8 14.29 36.65 -40.01
CA CYS A 8 15.59 36.69 -40.67
C CYS A 8 15.79 35.49 -41.62
N ASP A 9 14.71 34.86 -42.08
CA ASP A 9 14.72 33.74 -43.03
C ASP A 9 15.65 32.58 -42.62
N GLY A 10 15.75 32.31 -41.31
CA GLY A 10 16.62 31.26 -40.77
C GLY A 10 18.11 31.63 -40.69
N ASN A 11 18.49 32.89 -40.95
CA ASN A 11 19.85 33.35 -40.76
C ASN A 11 20.15 33.67 -39.28
N ALA A 12 20.90 32.78 -38.63
CA ALA A 12 21.20 32.86 -37.20
C ALA A 12 22.05 34.08 -36.80
N THR A 13 22.93 34.55 -37.70
CA THR A 13 23.80 35.70 -37.43
C THR A 13 23.02 37.00 -37.51
N ALA A 14 22.17 37.14 -38.53
CA ALA A 14 21.26 38.27 -38.68
C ALA A 14 20.23 38.32 -37.52
N ALA A 15 19.69 37.16 -37.15
CA ALA A 15 18.76 37.05 -36.02
C ALA A 15 19.42 37.47 -34.68
N ALA A 16 20.67 37.08 -34.43
CA ALA A 16 21.41 37.47 -33.23
C ALA A 16 21.79 38.96 -33.20
N ALA A 17 22.00 39.59 -34.36
CA ALA A 17 22.20 41.03 -34.46
C ALA A 17 20.89 41.79 -34.17
N ARG A 18 19.80 41.41 -34.84
CA ARG A 18 18.47 41.98 -34.65
C ARG A 18 17.94 41.80 -33.23
N TYR A 19 18.24 40.66 -32.59
CA TYR A 19 17.87 40.42 -31.20
C TYR A 19 18.59 41.36 -30.24
N ARG A 20 19.88 41.64 -30.46
CA ARG A 20 20.65 42.62 -29.67
C ARG A 20 20.11 44.04 -29.82
N GLU A 21 19.69 44.42 -31.02
CA GLU A 21 19.06 45.72 -31.28
C GLU A 21 17.72 45.88 -30.57
N LEU A 22 16.90 44.81 -30.54
CA LEU A 22 15.59 44.83 -29.89
C LEU A 22 15.67 44.67 -28.37
N HIS A 23 16.75 44.09 -27.85
CA HIS A 23 16.95 43.85 -26.42
C HIS A 23 18.36 44.31 -25.95
N PRO A 24 18.62 45.64 -25.88
CA PRO A 24 19.97 46.17 -25.66
C PRO A 24 20.54 45.97 -24.24
N SER A 25 19.69 45.74 -23.24
CA SER A 25 20.07 45.61 -21.83
C SER A 25 20.22 44.15 -21.33
N GLU A 26 19.92 43.16 -22.18
CA GLU A 26 19.99 41.75 -21.82
C GLU A 26 21.25 41.08 -22.38
N HIS A 27 21.73 40.03 -21.71
CA HIS A 27 22.80 39.17 -22.22
C HIS A 27 22.28 38.40 -23.44
N ALA A 28 22.43 39.01 -24.63
CA ALA A 28 21.78 38.52 -25.83
C ALA A 28 22.38 37.20 -26.33
N PRO A 29 21.54 36.25 -26.76
CA PRO A 29 22.00 34.98 -27.31
C PRO A 29 22.80 35.18 -28.61
N GLY A 30 23.95 34.50 -28.72
CA GLY A 30 24.75 34.46 -29.94
C GLY A 30 24.14 33.55 -31.02
N ALA A 31 24.67 33.62 -32.25
CA ALA A 31 24.17 32.84 -33.39
C ALA A 31 24.14 31.32 -33.16
N THR A 32 25.00 30.78 -32.30
CA THR A 32 25.02 29.36 -31.94
C THR A 32 23.77 28.94 -31.15
N ALA A 33 23.24 29.83 -30.29
CA ALA A 33 22.01 29.56 -29.54
C ALA A 33 20.79 29.51 -30.48
N PHE A 34 20.72 30.41 -31.47
CA PHE A 34 19.69 30.37 -32.52
C PHE A 34 19.75 29.08 -33.34
N ARG A 35 20.95 28.62 -33.72
CA ARG A 35 21.14 27.34 -34.43
C ARG A 35 20.75 26.13 -33.58
N GLY A 36 21.18 26.09 -32.31
CA GLY A 36 20.82 25.01 -31.39
C GLY A 36 19.31 24.93 -31.15
N PHE A 37 18.67 26.08 -31.00
CA PHE A 37 17.22 26.19 -30.86
C PHE A 37 16.46 25.70 -32.10
N ALA A 38 16.89 26.09 -33.30
CA ALA A 38 16.30 25.61 -34.55
C ALA A 38 16.49 24.10 -34.73
N ALA A 39 17.67 23.57 -34.36
CA ALA A 39 17.95 22.14 -34.40
C ALA A 39 17.07 21.35 -33.42
N CYS A 40 16.83 21.86 -32.20
CA CYS A 40 15.92 21.23 -31.24
C CYS A 40 14.48 21.19 -31.80
N LEU A 41 13.99 22.30 -32.34
CA LEU A 41 12.64 22.35 -32.91
C LEU A 41 12.49 21.40 -34.10
N HIS A 42 13.49 21.30 -34.98
CA HIS A 42 13.47 20.39 -36.12
C HIS A 42 13.54 18.90 -35.73
N SER A 43 14.26 18.56 -34.67
CA SER A 43 14.49 17.16 -34.27
C SER A 43 13.43 16.62 -33.32
N SER A 44 12.97 17.41 -32.35
CA SER A 44 12.07 16.95 -31.28
C SER A 44 10.77 17.74 -31.17
N GLY A 45 10.58 18.80 -31.97
CA GLY A 45 9.43 19.70 -31.85
C GLY A 45 9.41 20.51 -30.55
N SER A 46 10.48 20.46 -29.76
CA SER A 46 10.60 21.11 -28.45
C SER A 46 11.58 22.28 -28.49
N PHE A 47 11.32 23.30 -27.67
CA PHE A 47 12.24 24.41 -27.43
C PHE A 47 13.28 24.14 -26.33
N LEU A 48 13.20 22.97 -25.68
CA LEU A 48 14.16 22.52 -24.68
C LEU A 48 15.11 21.49 -25.29
N PRO A 49 16.42 21.51 -24.93
CA PRO A 49 17.35 20.48 -25.36
C PRO A 49 16.91 19.13 -24.79
N ASP A 50 17.09 18.06 -25.57
CA ASP A 50 16.89 16.71 -25.09
C ASP A 50 17.93 16.41 -23.99
N ARG A 51 17.45 16.20 -22.76
CA ARG A 51 18.29 15.91 -21.59
C ARG A 51 18.32 14.43 -21.26
N THR A 52 17.76 13.57 -22.11
CA THR A 52 17.91 12.12 -21.96
C THR A 52 19.41 11.80 -21.89
N ASP A 53 19.78 11.08 -20.82
CA ASP A 53 21.14 10.55 -20.62
C ASP A 53 22.27 11.54 -20.23
N THR A 54 21.95 12.69 -19.61
CA THR A 54 22.97 13.56 -18.98
C THR A 54 23.39 13.12 -17.57
N GLY A 55 22.90 11.96 -17.11
CA GLY A 55 23.20 11.39 -15.80
C GLY A 55 24.56 10.69 -15.75
N ARG A 56 25.28 10.83 -14.64
CA ARG A 56 26.49 10.03 -14.39
C ARG A 56 26.12 8.56 -14.25
N SER A 57 26.47 7.74 -15.23
CA SER A 57 26.33 6.28 -15.15
C SER A 57 27.08 5.74 -13.92
N CYS A 58 26.35 5.27 -12.91
CA CYS A 58 26.91 4.52 -11.79
C CYS A 58 26.81 3.02 -12.10
N ARG A 59 27.68 2.48 -12.94
CA ARG A 59 27.77 1.02 -13.13
C ARG A 59 28.35 0.37 -11.88
N ILE A 60 27.51 -0.34 -11.13
CA ILE A 60 27.96 -1.39 -10.21
C ILE A 60 28.10 -2.67 -11.05
N PRO A 61 29.12 -3.51 -10.82
CA PRO A 61 29.18 -4.82 -11.47
C PRO A 61 27.94 -5.65 -11.12
N THR A 62 27.24 -6.18 -12.12
CA THR A 62 26.00 -6.97 -11.97
C THR A 62 26.15 -8.11 -10.96
N ALA A 63 27.33 -8.73 -10.87
CA ALA A 63 27.63 -9.79 -9.90
C ALA A 63 27.38 -9.38 -8.43
N ARG A 64 27.68 -8.13 -8.05
CA ARG A 64 27.44 -7.64 -6.68
C ARG A 64 25.99 -7.24 -6.42
N LEU A 65 25.19 -7.04 -7.48
CA LEU A 65 23.75 -6.82 -7.35
C LEU A 65 23.06 -8.13 -6.94
N GLU A 66 23.38 -9.23 -7.63
CA GLU A 66 22.81 -10.55 -7.33
C GLU A 66 23.16 -11.01 -5.92
N GLU A 67 24.39 -10.78 -5.45
CA GLU A 67 24.81 -11.07 -4.07
C GLU A 67 24.01 -10.30 -3.02
N VAL A 68 23.75 -9.01 -3.26
CA VAL A 68 22.95 -8.18 -2.36
C VAL A 68 21.51 -8.69 -2.29
N LEU A 69 20.88 -8.97 -3.44
CA LEU A 69 19.49 -9.43 -3.49
C LEU A 69 19.35 -10.82 -2.86
N ALA A 70 20.27 -11.74 -3.14
CA ALA A 70 20.27 -13.08 -2.55
C ALA A 70 20.39 -13.07 -1.02
N GLU A 71 21.07 -12.08 -0.43
CA GLU A 71 21.15 -11.93 1.02
C GLU A 71 19.80 -11.49 1.62
N PHE A 72 19.15 -10.49 1.03
CA PHE A 72 17.84 -10.02 1.50
C PHE A 72 16.71 -11.02 1.24
N ASP A 73 16.81 -11.85 0.21
CA ASP A 73 15.90 -12.97 -0.02
C ASP A 73 16.07 -14.07 1.04
N ARG A 74 17.31 -14.27 1.54
CA ARG A 74 17.59 -15.24 2.61
C ARG A 74 17.13 -14.73 3.97
N ASP A 75 17.43 -13.48 4.28
CA ASP A 75 17.10 -12.85 5.56
C ASP A 75 16.77 -11.36 5.39
N GLY A 76 15.49 -11.07 5.15
CA GLY A 76 14.97 -9.72 5.00
C GLY A 76 14.99 -8.87 6.28
N THR A 77 15.47 -9.39 7.41
CA THR A 77 15.59 -8.62 8.67
C THR A 77 16.93 -7.91 8.81
N GLN A 78 17.90 -8.23 7.94
CA GLN A 78 19.23 -7.66 8.00
C GLN A 78 19.26 -6.15 7.71
N SER A 79 20.22 -5.47 8.33
CA SER A 79 20.42 -4.05 8.07
C SER A 79 21.16 -3.82 6.76
N VAL A 80 20.65 -2.90 5.94
CA VAL A 80 21.34 -2.36 4.73
C VAL A 80 22.79 -1.95 5.04
N ARG A 81 23.07 -1.49 6.26
CA ARG A 81 24.43 -1.12 6.68
C ARG A 81 25.31 -2.35 6.92
N GLU A 82 24.75 -3.39 7.54
CA GLU A 82 25.49 -4.63 7.83
C GLU A 82 25.79 -5.37 6.55
N VAL A 83 24.79 -5.59 5.69
CA VAL A 83 24.96 -6.22 4.36
C VAL A 83 26.02 -5.48 3.54
N GLY A 84 25.98 -4.14 3.53
CA GLY A 84 27.01 -3.34 2.88
C GLY A 84 28.42 -3.55 3.47
N LYS A 85 28.53 -3.74 4.78
CA LYS A 85 29.82 -4.04 5.44
C LYS A 85 30.35 -5.42 5.05
N TRP A 86 29.50 -6.44 5.04
CA TRP A 86 29.87 -7.82 4.68
C TRP A 86 30.29 -7.94 3.22
N LEU A 87 29.53 -7.32 2.31
CA LEU A 87 29.77 -7.37 0.86
C LEU A 87 30.77 -6.31 0.36
N GLY A 88 31.28 -5.45 1.24
CA GLY A 88 32.19 -4.36 0.87
C GLY A 88 31.53 -3.32 -0.06
N VAL A 89 30.21 -3.15 0.04
CA VAL A 89 29.40 -2.22 -0.77
C VAL A 89 28.95 -1.03 0.08
N ARG A 90 28.97 0.18 -0.47
CA ARG A 90 28.46 1.36 0.25
C ARG A 90 26.96 1.20 0.54
N ARG A 91 26.53 1.54 1.76
CA ARG A 91 25.11 1.51 2.19
C ARG A 91 24.16 2.17 1.18
N THR A 92 24.55 3.31 0.61
CA THR A 92 23.74 4.06 -0.36
C THR A 92 23.50 3.27 -1.64
N THR A 93 24.47 2.45 -2.04
CA THR A 93 24.37 1.56 -3.19
C THR A 93 23.37 0.44 -2.93
N VAL A 94 23.51 -0.27 -1.80
CA VAL A 94 22.57 -1.32 -1.38
C VAL A 94 21.16 -0.76 -1.30
N HIS A 95 20.97 0.39 -0.66
CA HIS A 95 19.67 1.05 -0.55
C HIS A 95 19.07 1.43 -1.90
N ARG A 96 19.88 1.92 -2.85
CA ARG A 96 19.41 2.28 -4.19
C ARG A 96 18.99 1.04 -4.98
N GLN A 97 19.77 -0.04 -4.91
CA GLN A 97 19.45 -1.30 -5.57
C GLN A 97 18.13 -1.88 -5.05
N LEU A 98 17.93 -1.89 -3.73
CA LEU A 98 16.66 -2.32 -3.15
C LEU A 98 15.49 -1.46 -3.64
N LEU A 99 15.67 -0.14 -3.80
CA LEU A 99 14.62 0.72 -4.37
C LEU A 99 14.36 0.46 -5.86
N GLU A 100 15.42 0.23 -6.66
CA GLU A 100 15.32 -0.10 -8.09
C GLU A 100 14.57 -1.42 -8.30
N GLU A 101 14.81 -2.41 -7.45
CA GLU A 101 14.14 -3.72 -7.46
C GLU A 101 12.81 -3.75 -6.68
N SER A 102 12.28 -2.58 -6.27
CA SER A 102 11.03 -2.47 -5.50
C SER A 102 11.00 -3.26 -4.17
N MET A 103 12.18 -3.55 -3.61
CA MET A 103 12.38 -4.17 -2.31
C MET A 103 12.27 -3.10 -1.21
N HIS A 104 11.10 -3.02 -0.58
CA HIS A 104 10.86 -2.09 0.51
C HIS A 104 11.12 -2.73 1.88
N PRO A 105 11.61 -1.96 2.87
CA PRO A 105 11.73 -2.45 4.24
C PRO A 105 10.41 -3.04 4.75
N TYR A 106 10.47 -4.24 5.34
CA TYR A 106 9.30 -4.90 5.87
C TYR A 106 8.61 -4.03 6.92
N ARG A 107 7.31 -3.77 6.74
CA ARG A 107 6.50 -3.08 7.74
C ARG A 107 6.19 -4.05 8.87
N TYR A 108 6.93 -3.94 9.97
CA TYR A 108 6.67 -4.74 11.18
C TYR A 108 5.25 -4.49 11.71
N VAL A 109 4.42 -5.54 11.70
CA VAL A 109 3.10 -5.54 12.33
C VAL A 109 3.16 -6.46 13.55
N ARG A 110 2.96 -5.88 14.75
CA ARG A 110 2.86 -6.68 15.97
C ARG A 110 1.55 -7.47 15.94
N VAL A 111 1.65 -8.78 15.80
CA VAL A 111 0.52 -9.71 15.89
C VAL A 111 0.58 -10.49 17.20
N HIS A 112 -0.57 -10.95 17.71
CA HIS A 112 -0.57 -11.83 18.88
C HIS A 112 0.18 -13.12 18.57
N THR A 113 1.06 -13.55 19.46
CA THR A 113 1.79 -14.81 19.33
C THR A 113 0.82 -15.99 19.36
N LEU A 114 0.74 -16.73 18.26
CA LEU A 114 -0.04 -17.95 18.16
C LEU A 114 0.65 -19.08 18.95
N GLN A 115 -0.14 -19.79 19.74
CA GLN A 115 0.30 -21.01 20.42
C GLN A 115 0.00 -22.22 19.55
N PRO A 116 0.74 -23.34 19.67
CA PRO A 116 0.51 -24.57 18.87
C PRO A 116 -0.94 -25.07 18.85
N ARG A 117 -1.67 -24.91 19.96
CA ARG A 117 -3.10 -25.25 20.06
C ARG A 117 -4.02 -24.37 19.20
N ASP A 118 -3.63 -23.13 18.93
CA ASP A 118 -4.46 -22.16 18.20
C ASP A 118 -4.59 -22.54 16.73
N TYR A 119 -3.52 -23.08 16.14
CA TYR A 119 -3.48 -23.49 14.72
C TYR A 119 -4.63 -24.45 14.40
N THR A 120 -4.82 -25.47 15.24
CA THR A 120 -5.88 -26.47 15.05
C THR A 120 -7.26 -25.81 15.16
N GLN A 121 -7.47 -24.97 16.16
CA GLN A 121 -8.76 -24.30 16.37
C GLN A 121 -9.10 -23.32 15.24
N ARG A 122 -8.10 -22.59 14.74
CA ARG A 122 -8.19 -21.71 13.57
C ARG A 122 -8.58 -22.48 12.31
N MET A 123 -7.98 -23.65 12.10
CA MET A 123 -8.32 -24.52 10.96
C MET A 123 -9.74 -25.08 11.07
N VAL A 124 -10.12 -25.60 12.24
CA VAL A 124 -11.48 -26.14 12.48
C VAL A 124 -12.52 -25.07 12.21
N TYR A 125 -12.32 -23.87 12.75
CA TYR A 125 -13.20 -22.73 12.51
C TYR A 125 -13.27 -22.37 11.01
N SER A 126 -12.12 -22.31 10.32
CA SER A 126 -12.07 -21.96 8.90
C SER A 126 -12.81 -22.98 8.03
N ARG A 127 -12.64 -24.28 8.29
CA ARG A 127 -13.39 -25.35 7.58
C ARG A 127 -14.88 -25.23 7.81
N TRP A 128 -15.29 -25.03 9.05
CA TRP A 128 -16.69 -24.83 9.41
C TRP A 128 -17.27 -23.61 8.69
N LEU A 129 -16.59 -22.46 8.74
CA LEU A 129 -17.06 -21.22 8.13
C LEU A 129 -17.22 -21.34 6.61
N LEU A 130 -16.25 -21.97 5.93
CA LEU A 130 -16.34 -22.19 4.48
C LEU A 130 -17.50 -23.13 4.11
N ARG A 131 -17.78 -24.14 4.94
CA ARG A 131 -18.93 -25.02 4.74
C ARG A 131 -20.25 -24.27 4.87
N GLU A 132 -20.38 -23.38 5.85
CA GLU A 132 -21.59 -22.56 6.02
C GLU A 132 -21.76 -21.55 4.89
N ILE A 133 -20.66 -20.93 4.41
CA ILE A 133 -20.69 -20.05 3.23
C ILE A 133 -21.10 -20.82 1.98
N ALA A 134 -20.64 -22.07 1.81
CA ALA A 134 -21.02 -22.90 0.68
C ALA A 134 -22.51 -23.30 0.71
N ARG A 135 -23.07 -23.55 1.91
CA ARG A 135 -24.50 -23.84 2.11
C ARG A 135 -25.38 -22.62 1.86
N ASN A 136 -24.93 -21.46 2.32
CA ASN A 136 -25.64 -20.20 2.16
C ASN A 136 -24.64 -19.08 1.85
N PRO A 137 -24.54 -18.62 0.59
CA PRO A 137 -23.64 -17.53 0.21
C PRO A 137 -23.89 -16.23 0.98
N SER A 138 -25.12 -16.02 1.47
CA SER A 138 -25.49 -14.87 2.30
C SER A 138 -25.24 -15.08 3.79
N PHE A 139 -24.68 -16.21 4.22
CA PHE A 139 -24.44 -16.54 5.63
C PHE A 139 -23.76 -15.41 6.40
N CYS A 140 -22.69 -14.84 5.83
CA CYS A 140 -21.94 -13.77 6.46
C CYS A 140 -22.73 -12.46 6.69
N ARG A 141 -23.92 -12.29 6.10
CA ARG A 141 -24.82 -11.16 6.36
C ARG A 141 -25.54 -11.28 7.70
N PHE A 142 -25.78 -12.52 8.15
CA PHE A 142 -26.65 -12.80 9.30
C PHE A 142 -25.89 -13.18 10.56
N VAL A 143 -24.56 -13.10 10.50
CA VAL A 143 -23.67 -13.55 11.59
C VAL A 143 -23.12 -12.35 12.34
N SER A 144 -23.49 -12.24 13.62
CA SER A 144 -22.88 -11.31 14.55
C SER A 144 -21.59 -11.91 15.10
N ARG A 145 -20.47 -11.20 14.94
CA ARG A 145 -19.14 -11.60 15.47
C ARG A 145 -18.78 -10.62 16.55
N THR A 146 -18.57 -11.10 17.76
CA THR A 146 -18.27 -10.24 18.90
C THR A 146 -17.18 -10.86 19.74
N ASP A 147 -16.09 -10.12 19.92
CA ASP A 147 -14.92 -10.47 20.73
C ASP A 147 -15.08 -10.06 22.21
N GLU A 148 -16.01 -9.15 22.51
CA GLU A 148 -16.10 -8.46 23.81
C GLU A 148 -17.17 -9.01 24.76
N HIS A 149 -17.94 -10.03 24.38
CA HIS A 149 -19.18 -10.39 25.08
C HIS A 149 -19.10 -11.72 25.84
N TYR A 150 -18.40 -11.74 26.97
CA TYR A 150 -18.44 -12.89 27.90
C TYR A 150 -19.49 -12.73 29.02
N ALA A 151 -19.96 -11.50 29.26
CA ALA A 151 -20.95 -11.23 30.30
C ALA A 151 -22.27 -11.96 30.03
N ALA A 152 -22.87 -12.53 31.08
CA ALA A 152 -24.04 -13.40 30.95
C ALA A 152 -25.26 -12.68 30.35
N ASN A 153 -25.50 -11.43 30.75
CA ASN A 153 -26.57 -10.59 30.21
C ASN A 153 -26.42 -10.34 28.70
N VAL A 154 -25.18 -10.14 28.22
CA VAL A 154 -24.94 -9.95 26.79
C VAL A 154 -25.18 -11.23 26.01
N ARG A 155 -24.79 -12.39 26.54
CA ARG A 155 -25.06 -13.69 25.91
C ARG A 155 -26.56 -13.96 25.81
N VAL A 156 -27.33 -13.71 26.87
CA VAL A 156 -28.80 -13.83 26.84
C VAL A 156 -29.40 -12.95 25.75
N PHE A 157 -28.95 -11.70 25.63
CA PHE A 157 -29.40 -10.81 24.57
C PHE A 157 -29.05 -11.34 23.17
N LEU A 158 -27.82 -11.84 22.97
CA LEU A 158 -27.38 -12.39 21.69
C LEU A 158 -28.16 -13.65 21.30
N ASP A 159 -28.44 -14.53 22.26
CA ASP A 159 -29.27 -15.72 22.05
C ASP A 159 -30.71 -15.35 21.66
N GLN A 160 -31.26 -14.29 22.25
CA GLN A 160 -32.59 -13.78 21.90
C GLN A 160 -32.64 -13.09 20.53
N ALA A 161 -31.64 -12.26 20.22
CA ALA A 161 -31.63 -11.43 19.01
C ALA A 161 -31.14 -12.17 17.76
N PHE A 162 -30.17 -13.08 17.93
CA PHE A 162 -29.50 -13.74 16.81
C PHE A 162 -29.67 -15.26 16.80
N HIS A 163 -30.15 -15.86 17.90
CA HIS A 163 -30.28 -17.31 18.07
C HIS A 163 -28.93 -18.00 17.78
N ASP A 164 -28.92 -19.12 17.07
CA ASP A 164 -27.70 -19.87 16.74
C ASP A 164 -26.78 -19.19 15.70
N ARG A 165 -26.98 -17.89 15.43
CA ARG A 165 -26.27 -17.15 14.38
C ARG A 165 -25.23 -16.16 14.89
N TRP A 166 -24.93 -16.15 16.19
CA TRP A 166 -23.79 -15.37 16.70
C TRP A 166 -22.59 -16.26 16.98
N ILE A 167 -21.39 -15.73 16.72
CA ILE A 167 -20.11 -16.41 16.94
C ILE A 167 -19.37 -15.65 18.02
N GLY A 168 -18.97 -16.35 19.07
CA GLY A 168 -18.27 -15.74 20.20
C GLY A 168 -18.03 -16.73 21.32
N ARG A 169 -17.48 -16.22 22.44
CA ARG A 169 -17.18 -17.05 23.60
C ARG A 169 -18.47 -17.46 24.32
N GLY A 170 -18.81 -18.74 24.24
CA GLY A 170 -20.02 -19.30 24.86
C GLY A 170 -21.28 -19.26 23.99
N GLY A 171 -21.14 -18.96 22.69
CA GLY A 171 -22.21 -19.14 21.70
C GLY A 171 -22.17 -20.51 21.03
N ALA A 172 -23.14 -20.77 20.13
CA ALA A 172 -23.25 -22.03 19.39
C ALA A 172 -21.98 -22.38 18.59
N VAL A 173 -21.25 -21.35 18.15
CA VAL A 173 -19.97 -21.49 17.45
C VAL A 173 -18.90 -20.73 18.21
N LEU A 174 -17.85 -21.46 18.60
CA LEU A 174 -16.72 -20.88 19.30
C LEU A 174 -15.83 -20.10 18.34
N TRP A 175 -15.51 -18.86 18.71
CA TRP A 175 -14.52 -18.05 18.02
C TRP A 175 -13.10 -18.63 18.27
N PRO A 176 -12.26 -18.79 17.25
CA PRO A 176 -10.90 -19.28 17.44
C PRO A 176 -10.07 -18.25 18.23
N PRO A 177 -9.24 -18.69 19.20
CA PRO A 177 -8.43 -17.78 20.01
C PRO A 177 -7.45 -16.99 19.15
N ARG A 178 -7.09 -15.78 19.61
CA ARG A 178 -6.05 -14.92 19.01
C ARG A 178 -6.17 -14.77 17.49
N SER A 179 -7.41 -14.64 17.00
CA SER A 179 -7.69 -14.55 15.57
C SER A 179 -8.40 -13.23 15.18
N PRO A 180 -7.84 -12.05 15.53
CA PRO A 180 -8.41 -10.77 15.10
C PRO A 180 -8.37 -10.61 13.58
N ASP A 181 -7.40 -11.26 12.93
CA ASP A 181 -7.23 -11.34 11.47
C ASP A 181 -8.40 -12.04 10.76
N MET A 182 -9.24 -12.77 11.48
CA MET A 182 -10.46 -13.40 10.95
C MET A 182 -11.74 -12.61 11.27
N ASN A 183 -11.67 -11.56 12.10
CA ASN A 183 -12.82 -10.76 12.51
C ASN A 183 -12.98 -9.53 11.59
N PRO A 184 -14.07 -9.40 10.82
CA PRO A 184 -14.33 -8.23 9.96
C PRO A 184 -14.43 -6.91 10.72
N LEU A 185 -14.76 -6.92 12.01
CA LEU A 185 -14.69 -5.70 12.82
C LEU A 185 -13.24 -5.22 12.95
N ASN A 186 -12.31 -6.14 13.16
CA ASN A 186 -10.89 -5.85 13.39
C ASN A 186 -10.14 -5.56 12.10
N PHE A 187 -10.33 -6.35 11.04
CA PHE A 187 -9.59 -6.12 9.78
C PHE A 187 -10.19 -5.03 8.89
N PHE A 188 -11.43 -4.58 9.15
CA PHE A 188 -12.10 -3.57 8.33
C PHE A 188 -12.71 -2.44 9.18
N LEU A 189 -13.72 -2.71 10.00
CA LEU A 189 -14.56 -1.66 10.59
C LEU A 189 -13.75 -0.66 11.42
N TRP A 190 -12.96 -1.14 12.38
CA TRP A 190 -12.21 -0.26 13.28
C TRP A 190 -11.16 0.57 12.53
N GLY A 191 -10.53 0.00 11.50
CA GLY A 191 -9.62 0.73 10.62
C GLY A 191 -10.34 1.84 9.84
N HIS A 192 -11.47 1.51 9.21
CA HIS A 192 -12.30 2.46 8.46
C HIS A 192 -12.79 3.61 9.34
N LEU A 193 -13.35 3.29 10.51
CA LEU A 193 -13.85 4.28 11.46
C LEU A 193 -12.72 5.16 11.99
N LYS A 194 -11.57 4.58 12.36
CA LYS A 194 -10.43 5.35 12.85
C LYS A 194 -9.93 6.33 11.79
N THR A 195 -9.78 5.88 10.54
CA THR A 195 -9.39 6.75 9.44
C THR A 195 -10.39 7.88 9.19
N ALA A 196 -11.69 7.60 9.29
CA ALA A 196 -12.72 8.62 9.10
C ALA A 196 -12.79 9.63 10.26
N VAL A 197 -12.79 9.15 11.51
CA VAL A 197 -12.94 9.98 12.71
C VAL A 197 -11.74 10.91 12.90
N TYR A 198 -10.52 10.46 12.60
CA TYR A 198 -9.28 11.20 12.86
C TYR A 198 -8.63 11.80 11.61
N ARG A 199 -9.36 11.94 10.49
CA ARG A 199 -8.77 12.38 9.21
C ARG A 199 -8.22 13.82 9.23
N GLU A 200 -9.03 14.78 9.68
CA GLU A 200 -8.77 16.21 9.37
C GLU A 200 -8.47 17.08 10.58
N GLN A 201 -9.18 16.89 11.70
CA GLN A 201 -9.01 17.75 12.88
C GLN A 201 -8.97 16.93 14.17
N PRO A 202 -8.15 17.33 15.16
CA PRO A 202 -8.16 16.74 16.49
C PRO A 202 -9.56 16.86 17.10
N VAL A 203 -10.08 15.76 17.63
CA VAL A 203 -11.42 15.73 18.21
C VAL A 203 -11.40 16.43 19.57
N GLN A 204 -12.35 17.34 19.82
CA GLN A 204 -12.36 18.21 21.01
C GLN A 204 -13.34 17.75 22.09
N SER A 205 -14.31 16.89 21.77
CA SER A 205 -15.30 16.39 22.73
C SER A 205 -15.77 14.97 22.45
N ARG A 206 -16.39 14.35 23.45
CA ARG A 206 -17.00 13.02 23.31
C ARG A 206 -18.16 13.05 22.31
N GLU A 207 -18.96 14.10 22.34
CA GLU A 207 -20.14 14.29 21.49
C GLU A 207 -19.72 14.34 20.02
N GLU A 208 -18.61 15.01 19.75
CA GLU A 208 -18.01 15.07 18.42
C GLU A 208 -17.50 13.69 17.95
N VAL A 209 -16.83 12.93 18.83
CA VAL A 209 -16.44 11.54 18.50
C VAL A 209 -17.67 10.73 18.08
N VAL A 210 -18.74 10.79 18.88
CA VAL A 210 -19.98 10.03 18.61
C VAL A 210 -20.59 10.45 17.28
N ALA A 211 -20.72 11.75 17.02
CA ALA A 211 -21.26 12.27 15.75
C ALA A 211 -20.40 11.83 14.55
N ARG A 212 -19.07 11.90 14.66
CA ARG A 212 -18.14 11.46 13.61
C ARG A 212 -18.23 9.95 13.37
N ILE A 213 -18.42 9.13 14.41
CA ILE A 213 -18.65 7.68 14.27
C ILE A 213 -19.94 7.43 13.50
N HIS A 214 -21.05 8.07 13.86
CA HIS A 214 -22.32 7.93 13.13
C HIS A 214 -22.18 8.34 11.66
N GLY A 215 -21.52 9.47 11.39
CA GLY A 215 -21.22 9.91 10.03
C GLY A 215 -20.37 8.90 9.26
N ALA A 216 -19.31 8.38 9.88
CA ALA A 216 -18.44 7.37 9.28
C ALA A 216 -19.17 6.07 8.97
N VAL A 217 -20.03 5.59 9.88
CA VAL A 217 -20.88 4.40 9.65
C VAL A 217 -21.81 4.63 8.46
N ALA A 218 -22.41 5.82 8.33
CA ALA A 218 -23.28 6.15 7.21
C ALA A 218 -22.56 6.12 5.84
N THR A 219 -21.23 6.31 5.82
CA THR A 219 -20.44 6.17 4.57
C THR A 219 -20.27 4.73 4.11
N ILE A 220 -20.52 3.73 4.96
CA ILE A 220 -20.29 2.32 4.64
C ILE A 220 -21.32 1.86 3.60
N SER A 221 -20.86 1.70 2.36
CA SER A 221 -21.71 1.32 1.23
C SER A 221 -21.96 -0.18 1.18
N ARG A 222 -23.01 -0.58 0.45
CA ARG A 222 -23.29 -2.00 0.19
C ARG A 222 -22.14 -2.71 -0.52
N ASP A 223 -21.41 -2.01 -1.40
CA ASP A 223 -20.26 -2.59 -2.10
C ASP A 223 -19.06 -2.80 -1.18
N MET A 224 -18.84 -1.90 -0.21
CA MET A 224 -17.84 -2.16 0.83
C MET A 224 -18.19 -3.43 1.61
N LEU A 225 -19.45 -3.60 2.01
CA LEU A 225 -19.89 -4.79 2.74
C LEU A 225 -19.74 -6.07 1.92
N ARG A 226 -20.03 -6.03 0.61
CA ARG A 226 -19.79 -7.18 -0.30
C ARG A 226 -18.30 -7.54 -0.37
N ARG A 227 -17.42 -6.54 -0.48
CA ARG A 227 -15.96 -6.78 -0.46
C ARG A 227 -15.50 -7.37 0.87
N VAL A 228 -16.03 -6.90 2.00
CA VAL A 228 -15.75 -7.46 3.32
C VAL A 228 -16.19 -8.92 3.39
N GLN A 229 -17.38 -9.26 2.91
CA GLN A 229 -17.87 -10.64 2.87
C GLN A 229 -16.98 -11.56 2.02
N ALA A 230 -16.56 -11.11 0.83
CA ALA A 230 -15.62 -11.85 0.01
C ALA A 230 -14.26 -12.03 0.72
N ASN A 231 -13.81 -11.00 1.45
CA ASN A 231 -12.57 -11.03 2.21
C ASN A 231 -12.62 -12.03 3.38
N ILE A 232 -13.77 -12.17 4.06
CA ILE A 232 -13.97 -13.20 5.10
C ILE A 232 -13.68 -14.60 4.53
N ARG A 233 -14.24 -14.91 3.35
CA ARG A 233 -14.00 -16.20 2.67
C ARG A 233 -12.52 -16.39 2.35
N ARG A 234 -11.90 -15.40 1.69
CA ARG A 234 -10.47 -15.43 1.33
C ARG A 234 -9.56 -15.64 2.54
N ARG A 235 -9.88 -15.00 3.68
CA ARG A 235 -9.14 -15.16 4.93
C ARG A 235 -9.26 -16.55 5.52
N ALA A 236 -10.44 -17.17 5.46
CA ALA A 236 -10.64 -18.55 5.89
C ALA A 236 -9.88 -19.54 4.99
N GLU A 237 -9.89 -19.34 3.67
CA GLU A 237 -9.11 -20.12 2.71
C GLU A 237 -7.61 -19.99 2.98
N ALA A 238 -7.12 -18.76 3.15
CA ALA A 238 -5.72 -18.49 3.49
C ALA A 238 -5.31 -19.17 4.80
N CYS A 239 -6.18 -19.12 5.83
CA CYS A 239 -5.95 -19.78 7.12
C CYS A 239 -5.75 -21.30 6.96
N LEU A 240 -6.51 -21.95 6.07
CA LEU A 240 -6.31 -23.37 5.76
C LEU A 240 -5.00 -23.62 5.00
N ALA A 241 -4.64 -22.75 4.05
CA ALA A 241 -3.40 -22.85 3.30
C ALA A 241 -2.15 -22.78 4.20
N VAL A 242 -2.16 -21.90 5.21
CA VAL A 242 -1.07 -21.78 6.21
C VAL A 242 -1.22 -22.72 7.41
N ARG A 243 -2.12 -23.71 7.34
CA ARG A 243 -2.37 -24.67 8.43
C ARG A 243 -2.65 -23.99 9.78
N GLY A 244 -3.45 -22.93 9.77
CA GLY A 244 -3.85 -22.18 10.96
C GLY A 244 -2.86 -21.11 11.43
N GLY A 245 -1.75 -20.89 10.71
CA GLY A 245 -0.79 -19.82 10.98
C GLY A 245 -1.28 -18.41 10.63
N TYR A 246 -0.34 -17.47 10.57
CA TYR A 246 -0.58 -16.08 10.17
C TYR A 246 -0.93 -15.99 8.69
N ILE A 247 -1.98 -15.25 8.37
CA ILE A 247 -2.54 -15.18 7.01
C ILE A 247 -2.09 -13.93 6.24
N GLU A 248 -1.65 -12.88 6.94
CA GLU A 248 -1.23 -11.61 6.36
C GLU A 248 -0.17 -11.77 5.26
N PRO A 249 0.87 -12.63 5.41
CA PRO A 249 1.86 -12.82 4.35
C PRO A 249 1.23 -13.34 3.05
N ILE A 250 0.34 -14.33 3.14
CA ILE A 250 -0.33 -14.92 1.96
C ILE A 250 -1.35 -13.97 1.35
N LEU A 251 -2.05 -13.19 2.17
CA LEU A 251 -3.02 -12.23 1.68
C LEU A 251 -2.36 -11.12 0.85
N ALA A 252 -1.10 -10.77 1.12
CA ALA A 252 -0.35 -9.78 0.34
C ALA A 252 0.08 -10.31 -1.04
N THR A 253 0.36 -11.61 -1.17
CA THR A 253 0.83 -12.22 -2.43
C THR A 253 -0.30 -12.50 -3.43
N LEU A 254 -1.54 -12.61 -2.97
CA LEU A 254 -2.73 -12.88 -3.81
C LEU A 254 -3.50 -11.59 -4.19
N GLY A 255 -2.88 -10.43 -3.99
CA GLY A 255 -3.47 -9.09 -4.14
C GLY A 255 -3.28 -8.53 -5.54
#